data_AF-A0A8H4KV02-F1
#
_entry.id   AF-A0A8H4KV02-F1
#
_cell.length_a   1.000
_cell.length_b   1.000
_cell.length_c   1.000
_cell.angle_alpha   90.00
_cell.angle_beta   90.00
_cell.angle_gamma   90.00
#
_symmetry.space_group_name_H-M   'P 1'
#
loop_
_entity.id
_entity.type
_entity.pdbx_description
1 polymer ?
#
loop_
_entity_poly.entity_id
_entity_poly.type
_entity_poly.pdbx_seq_one_letter_code
_entity_poly.pdbx_strand_id
1 'polypeptide(L)'
;MAPTIFIVPGFYEGLTVFQPLADALDIRGFKTVISTISSTGNTPPDSPTMDDDIANIAKDLAPVVEQAGTEGVVAVMHSAGGFIGSGALRDLSSIAR
;
A
#
# COMPACT_ATOMS: atom_id res chain seq x y z
N MET A 1 9.96 2.30 -18.29
CA MET A 1 8.82 3.15 -17.89
C MET A 1 9.09 3.62 -16.46
N ALA A 2 8.14 4.31 -15.81
CA ALA A 2 8.29 4.68 -14.40
C ALA A 2 7.77 3.54 -13.50
N PRO A 3 8.35 3.31 -12.31
CA PRO A 3 7.81 2.35 -11.35
C PRO A 3 6.41 2.76 -10.89
N THR A 4 5.60 1.78 -10.46
CA THR A 4 4.33 2.08 -9.80
C THR A 4 4.60 2.48 -8.33
N ILE A 5 3.98 3.57 -7.88
CA ILE A 5 4.05 4.00 -6.48
C ILE A 5 2.92 3.31 -5.72
N PHE A 6 3.25 2.57 -4.66
CA PHE A 6 2.28 1.93 -3.78
C PHE A 6 2.34 2.59 -2.40
N ILE A 7 1.28 3.28 -2.01
CA ILE A 7 1.21 4.05 -0.77
C ILE A 7 0.47 3.25 0.29
N VAL A 8 1.12 3.03 1.44
CA VAL A 8 0.51 2.47 2.65
C VAL A 8 0.30 3.61 3.65
N PRO A 9 -0.96 3.98 3.95
CA PRO A 9 -1.28 5.02 4.92
C PRO A 9 -0.93 4.58 6.37
N GLY A 10 -1.02 5.50 7.32
CA GLY A 10 -0.99 5.21 8.75
C GLY A 10 -2.38 4.89 9.32
N PHE A 11 -2.43 4.54 10.61
CA PHE A 11 -3.71 4.39 11.29
C PHE A 11 -4.53 5.68 11.26
N TYR A 12 -5.85 5.52 11.12
CA TYR A 12 -6.84 6.60 11.02
C TYR A 12 -6.78 7.41 9.72
N GLU A 13 -5.93 7.03 8.76
CA GLU A 13 -5.80 7.70 7.47
C GLU A 13 -6.54 6.91 6.38
N GLY A 14 -7.64 7.47 5.88
CA GLY A 14 -8.36 6.91 4.73
C GLY A 14 -7.73 7.28 3.39
N LEU A 15 -8.28 6.74 2.29
CA LEU A 15 -7.76 6.94 0.93
C LEU A 15 -7.61 8.41 0.51
N THR A 16 -8.45 9.30 1.03
CA THR A 16 -8.45 10.72 0.66
C THR A 16 -7.24 11.49 1.18
N VAL A 17 -6.56 11.00 2.22
CA VAL A 17 -5.39 11.67 2.81
C VAL A 17 -4.24 11.81 1.81
N PHE A 18 -4.04 10.77 0.99
CA PHE A 18 -2.96 10.72 0.00
C PHE A 18 -3.40 11.05 -1.43
N GLN A 19 -4.68 11.35 -1.66
CA GLN A 19 -5.18 11.67 -3.00
C GLN A 19 -4.44 12.85 -3.64
N PRO A 20 -4.16 13.98 -2.94
CA PRO A 20 -3.41 15.08 -3.55
C PRO A 20 -1.99 14.69 -3.99
N LEU A 21 -1.35 13.77 -3.26
CA LEU A 21 -0.04 13.23 -3.65
C LEU A 21 -0.17 12.30 -4.87
N ALA A 22 -1.17 11.43 -4.89
CA ALA A 22 -1.44 10.55 -6.02
C ALA A 22 -1.73 11.33 -7.30
N ASP A 23 -2.55 12.38 -7.24
CA ASP A 23 -2.86 13.25 -8.38
C ASP A 23 -1.59 13.95 -8.89
N ALA A 24 -0.76 14.44 -7.97
CA ALA A 24 0.51 15.09 -8.32
C ALA A 24 1.51 14.12 -8.98
N LEU A 25 1.53 12.86 -8.57
CA LEU A 25 2.37 11.81 -9.16
C LEU A 25 1.84 11.36 -10.53
N ASP A 26 0.53 11.23 -10.68
CA ASP A 26 -0.12 10.86 -11.92
C ASP A 26 0.11 11.89 -13.04
N ILE A 27 0.03 13.19 -12.71
CA ILE A 27 0.40 14.28 -13.64
C ILE A 27 1.85 14.16 -14.15
N ARG A 28 2.73 13.53 -13.36
CA ARG A 28 4.14 13.30 -13.71
C ARG A 28 4.39 11.95 -14.39
N GLY A 29 3.34 11.20 -14.69
CA GLY A 29 3.40 9.91 -15.37
C GLY A 29 3.69 8.72 -14.44
N PHE A 30 3.55 8.87 -13.13
CA PHE A 30 3.67 7.77 -12.18
C PHE A 30 2.29 7.20 -11.87
N LYS A 31 2.08 5.93 -12.22
CA LYS A 31 0.93 5.18 -11.71
C LYS A 31 1.04 5.11 -10.19
N THR A 32 -0.05 5.48 -9.49
CA THR A 32 -0.10 5.47 -8.03
C THR A 32 -1.26 4.61 -7.56
N VAL A 33 -1.03 3.78 -6.55
CA VAL A 33 -2.04 2.96 -5.87
C VAL A 33 -1.95 3.27 -4.38
N ILE A 34 -3.09 3.56 -3.74
CA ILE A 34 -3.18 3.78 -2.30
C ILE A 34 -3.88 2.55 -1.70
N SER A 35 -3.22 1.86 -0.77
CA SER A 35 -3.80 0.71 -0.08
C SER A 35 -4.74 1.14 1.04
N THR A 36 -5.67 0.26 1.40
CA THR A 36 -6.49 0.41 2.61
C THR A 36 -5.86 -0.29 3.80
N ILE A 37 -6.23 0.18 5.00
CA ILE A 37 -6.00 -0.54 6.25
C ILE A 37 -7.37 -0.97 6.75
N SER A 38 -7.61 -2.28 6.83
CA SER A 38 -8.90 -2.86 7.23
C SER A 38 -9.42 -2.29 8.55
N SER A 39 -8.56 -2.05 9.53
CA SER A 39 -8.94 -1.52 10.84
C SER A 39 -9.38 -0.04 10.81
N THR A 40 -9.06 0.71 9.75
CA THR A 40 -9.41 2.13 9.66
C THR A 40 -10.92 2.33 9.56
N GLY A 41 -11.47 3.10 10.52
CA GLY A 41 -12.91 3.39 10.59
C GLY A 41 -13.75 2.30 11.27
N ASN A 42 -13.15 1.20 11.71
CA ASN A 42 -13.83 0.14 12.45
C ASN A 42 -13.67 0.32 13.97
N THR A 43 -14.69 -0.08 14.73
CA THR A 43 -14.72 -0.03 16.19
C THR A 43 -15.13 -1.39 16.76
N PRO A 44 -14.81 -1.71 18.03
CA PRO A 44 -15.16 -3.00 18.63
C PRO A 44 -16.68 -3.25 18.60
N PRO A 45 -17.13 -4.53 18.50
CA PRO A 45 -16.33 -5.76 18.61
C PRO A 45 -15.70 -6.25 17.31
N ASP A 46 -16.08 -5.69 16.15
CA ASP A 46 -15.70 -6.19 14.82
C ASP A 46 -14.38 -5.57 14.30
N SER A 47 -13.49 -5.16 15.21
CA SER A 47 -12.24 -4.52 14.82
C SER A 47 -11.25 -5.55 14.26
N PRO A 48 -10.78 -5.38 13.00
CA PRO A 48 -9.72 -6.20 12.44
C PRO A 48 -8.46 -6.17 13.30
N THR A 49 -7.72 -7.29 13.28
CA THR A 49 -6.41 -7.38 13.93
C THR A 49 -5.33 -6.72 13.09
N MET A 50 -4.15 -6.51 13.67
CA MET A 50 -2.98 -6.05 12.92
C MET A 50 -2.56 -7.05 11.83
N ASP A 51 -2.75 -8.35 12.06
CA ASP A 51 -2.46 -9.39 11.05
C ASP A 51 -3.44 -9.30 9.88
N ASP A 52 -4.70 -8.94 10.12
CA ASP A 52 -5.70 -8.68 9.06
C ASP A 52 -5.33 -7.44 8.23
N ASP A 53 -4.78 -6.40 8.87
CA ASP A 53 -4.26 -5.22 8.17
C ASP A 53 -3.07 -5.58 7.27
N ILE A 54 -2.12 -6.37 7.78
CA ILE A 54 -0.97 -6.86 7.02
C ILE A 54 -1.45 -7.70 5.81
N ALA A 55 -2.40 -8.61 6.03
CA ALA A 55 -2.96 -9.45 4.98
C ALA A 55 -3.70 -8.63 3.91
N ASN A 56 -4.45 -7.58 4.30
CA ASN A 56 -5.11 -6.69 3.35
C ASN A 56 -4.11 -5.92 2.49
N ILE A 57 -3.06 -5.36 3.10
CA ILE A 57 -2.01 -4.64 2.35
C ILE A 57 -1.30 -5.58 1.37
N ALA A 58 -0.98 -6.81 1.80
CA ALA A 58 -0.35 -7.80 0.92
C ALA A 58 -1.25 -8.17 -0.27
N LYS A 59 -2.56 -8.32 -0.02
CA LYS A 59 -3.56 -8.58 -1.06
C LYS A 59 -3.65 -7.43 -2.07
N ASP A 60 -3.63 -6.18 -1.60
CA ASP A 60 -3.66 -5.00 -2.46
C ASP A 60 -2.37 -4.86 -3.28
N LEU A 61 -1.22 -5.21 -2.69
CA LEU A 61 0.09 -5.07 -3.30
C LEU A 61 0.37 -6.13 -4.39
N ALA A 62 -0.10 -7.37 -4.20
CA ALA A 62 0.17 -8.48 -5.12
C ALA A 62 -0.14 -8.16 -6.60
N PRO A 63 -1.35 -7.69 -6.98
CA PRO A 63 -1.63 -7.34 -8.37
C PRO A 63 -0.83 -6.12 -8.87
N VAL A 64 -0.40 -5.23 -7.97
CA VAL A 64 0.43 -4.06 -8.32
C VAL A 64 1.84 -4.51 -8.72
N VAL A 65 2.42 -5.45 -7.97
CA VAL A 65 3.72 -6.06 -8.29
C VAL A 65 3.65 -6.83 -9.61
N GLU A 66 2.62 -7.65 -9.80
CA GLU A 66 2.42 -8.40 -11.04
C GLU A 66 2.31 -7.48 -12.27
N GLN A 67 1.51 -6.42 -12.18
CA GLN A 67 1.33 -5.46 -13.27
C GLN A 67 2.56 -4.60 -13.55
N ALA A 68 3.36 -4.30 -12.53
CA ALA A 68 4.57 -3.50 -12.68
C ALA A 68 5.69 -4.26 -13.40
N GLY A 69 5.72 -5.58 -13.29
CA GLY A 69 6.74 -6.42 -13.92
C GLY A 69 8.16 -5.94 -13.60
N THR A 70 8.99 -5.79 -14.63
CA THR A 70 10.40 -5.37 -14.48
C THR A 70 10.58 -3.90 -14.10
N GLU A 71 9.54 -3.07 -14.26
CA GLU A 71 9.59 -1.65 -13.85
C GLU A 71 9.54 -1.51 -12.33
N GLY A 72 8.98 -2.51 -11.65
CA GLY A 72 8.95 -2.61 -10.20
C GLY A 72 7.99 -1.64 -9.51
N VAL A 73 7.98 -1.75 -8.19
CA VAL A 73 7.11 -0.99 -7.30
C VAL A 73 7.96 -0.24 -6.29
N VAL A 74 7.66 1.04 -6.08
CA VAL A 74 8.19 1.82 -4.96
C VAL A 74 7.11 1.90 -3.88
N ALA A 75 7.35 1.22 -2.76
CA ALA A 75 6.47 1.29 -1.61
C ALA A 75 6.77 2.55 -0.77
N VAL A 76 5.77 3.38 -0.55
CA VAL A 76 5.82 4.58 0.30
C VAL A 76 4.94 4.31 1.51
N MET A 77 5.55 4.24 2.69
CA MET A 77 4.86 3.86 3.92
C MET A 77 4.90 4.99 4.93
N HIS A 78 3.73 5.43 5.41
CA HIS A 78 3.62 6.53 6.37
C HIS A 78 3.25 6.03 7.77
N SER A 79 3.92 6.55 8.80
CA SER A 79 3.58 6.30 10.21
C SER A 79 3.44 4.79 10.50
N ALA A 80 2.31 4.34 11.07
CA ALA A 80 2.02 2.94 11.34
C ALA A 80 2.08 2.04 10.09
N GLY A 81 1.77 2.61 8.92
CA GLY A 81 1.96 1.97 7.62
C GLY A 81 3.38 1.47 7.39
N GLY A 82 4.37 2.08 8.03
CA GLY A 82 5.76 1.61 8.01
C GLY A 82 5.93 0.19 8.53
N PHE A 83 5.33 -0.15 9.66
CA PHE A 83 5.50 -1.49 10.24
C PHE A 83 4.53 -2.52 9.64
N ILE A 84 3.24 -2.19 9.46
CA ILE A 84 2.29 -3.13 8.83
C ILE A 84 2.59 -3.33 7.34
N GLY A 85 2.98 -2.28 6.64
CA GLY A 85 3.41 -2.35 5.25
C GLY A 85 4.68 -3.17 5.10
N SER A 86 5.66 -3.02 5.99
CA SER A 86 6.85 -3.89 5.99
C SER A 86 6.49 -5.35 6.26
N GLY A 87 5.51 -5.60 7.13
CA GLY A 87 4.96 -6.94 7.35
C GLY A 87 4.39 -7.57 6.08
N ALA A 88 3.71 -6.78 5.25
CA ALA A 88 3.15 -7.21 3.97
C ALA A 88 4.21 -7.50 2.89
N LEU A 89 5.41 -6.93 3.01
CA LEU A 89 6.52 -7.19 2.09
C LEU A 89 7.30 -8.48 2.39
N ARG A 90 7.05 -9.13 3.54
CA ARG A 90 7.91 -10.22 4.04
C ARG A 90 8.11 -11.37 3.06
N ASP A 91 7.09 -11.65 2.25
CA ASP A 91 7.11 -12.77 1.29
C ASP A 91 7.40 -12.33 -0.16
N LEU A 92 7.75 -11.04 -0.35
CA LEU A 92 8.19 -10.50 -1.63
C LEU A 92 9.71 -10.51 -1.72
N SER A 93 10.23 -10.94 -2.86
CA SER A 93 11.65 -10.82 -3.18
C SER A 93 11.85 -9.71 -4.20
N SER A 94 13.02 -9.05 -4.18
CA SER A 94 13.40 -8.05 -5.19
C SER A 94 13.60 -8.64 -6.59
N ILE A 95 13.43 -9.96 -6.74
CA ILE A 95 13.52 -10.71 -7.98
C ILE A 95 12.11 -11.21 -8.31
N ALA A 96 11.38 -10.44 -9.13
CA ALA A 96 10.29 -11.00 -9.90
C ALA A 96 10.91 -12.10 -10.79
N ARG A 97 10.55 -13.36 -10.56
CA ARG A 97 10.89 -14.43 -11.49
C ARG A 97 9.95 -14.40 -12.68
#